data_AF-S4R1E9-F1
#
_entry.id   AF-S4R1E9-F1
#
_cell.length_a   1.000
_cell.length_b   1.000
_cell.length_c   1.000
_cell.angle_alpha   90.00
_cell.angle_beta   90.00
_cell.angle_gamma   90.00
#
_symmetry.space_group_name_H-M   'P 1'
#
loop_
_entity.id
_entity.type
_entity.pdbx_description
1 polymer ?
#
loop_
_entity_poly.entity_id
_entity_poly.type
_entity_poly.pdbx_seq_one_letter_code
_entity_poly.pdbx_strand_id
1 'polypeptide(L)' 'MKTYRQREKQGSKVQESTKGPDEAKIKALLERTGYTLDVTTGQRKYGGPPPDSVYSGVQPGIGTEVFVGKIP' A
#
# COMPACT_ATOMS: atom_id res chain seq x y z
N MET A 1 -40.06 0.67 9.29
CA MET A 1 -39.10 1.40 8.43
C MET A 1 -38.03 0.42 7.98
N LYS A 2 -37.92 0.07 6.69
CA LYS A 2 -36.80 -0.75 6.16
C LYS A 2 -35.91 0.13 5.28
N THR A 3 -34.58 0.04 5.45
CA THR A 3 -33.47 0.29 4.49
C THR A 3 -32.13 0.21 5.28
N TYR A 4 -30.97 -0.23 4.79
CA TYR A 4 -30.39 -0.32 3.45
C TYR A 4 -29.52 -1.59 3.25
N ARG A 5 -29.55 -2.58 4.15
CA ARG A 5 -28.64 -3.76 4.06
C ARG A 5 -29.11 -4.90 3.16
N GLN A 6 -30.14 -4.67 2.36
CA GLN A 6 -30.79 -5.71 1.58
C GLN A 6 -31.10 -5.24 0.16
N ARG A 7 -30.06 -5.14 -0.67
CA ARG A 7 -30.18 -5.52 -2.09
C ARG A 7 -29.13 -6.57 -2.37
N GLU A 8 -29.66 -7.76 -2.63
CA GLU A 8 -28.92 -8.93 -3.07
C GLU A 8 -28.32 -8.73 -4.46
N LYS A 9 -27.11 -9.28 -4.63
CA LYS A 9 -26.65 -10.09 -5.77
C LYS A 9 -26.95 -9.54 -7.16
N GLN A 10 -25.88 -9.08 -7.81
CA GLN A 10 -25.59 -9.56 -9.16
C GLN A 10 -24.09 -9.83 -9.26
N GLY A 11 -23.75 -11.10 -9.48
CA GLY A 11 -22.38 -11.56 -9.64
C GLY A 11 -21.73 -10.84 -10.81
N SER A 12 -20.94 -9.82 -10.50
CA SER A 12 -19.81 -9.50 -11.34
C SER A 12 -18.80 -10.58 -11.04
N LYS A 13 -18.55 -11.49 -12.00
CA LYS A 13 -17.29 -12.22 -12.05
C LYS A 13 -16.22 -11.16 -11.85
N VAL A 14 -15.65 -11.10 -10.64
CA VAL A 14 -14.43 -10.34 -10.43
C VAL A 14 -13.45 -11.10 -11.30
N GLN A 15 -13.20 -10.58 -12.51
CA GLN A 15 -12.00 -10.95 -13.23
C GLN A 15 -10.90 -10.81 -12.19
N GLU A 16 -10.24 -11.93 -11.92
CA GLU A 16 -9.05 -12.01 -11.10
C GLU A 16 -7.94 -11.31 -11.89
N SER A 17 -8.15 -10.02 -12.19
CA SER A 17 -7.05 -9.14 -12.52
C SER A 17 -6.16 -9.21 -11.31
N THR A 18 -4.90 -9.44 -11.58
CA THR A 18 -3.76 -9.23 -10.70
C THR A 18 -3.87 -7.84 -10.03
N LYS A 19 -4.68 -7.67 -8.97
CA LYS A 19 -5.00 -6.38 -8.33
C LYS A 19 -3.88 -5.88 -7.42
N GLY A 20 -2.64 -6.13 -7.82
CA GLY A 20 -1.45 -5.78 -7.09
C GLY A 20 -0.32 -5.39 -8.04
N PRO A 21 0.69 -4.66 -7.53
CA PRO A 21 1.93 -4.46 -8.27
C PRO A 21 2.56 -5.82 -8.59
N ASP A 22 3.33 -5.84 -9.67
CA ASP A 22 4.14 -6.98 -10.08
C ASP A 22 5.03 -7.47 -8.91
N GLU A 23 4.78 -8.71 -8.47
CA GLU A 23 5.45 -9.29 -7.31
C GLU A 23 6.95 -9.42 -7.50
N ALA A 24 7.42 -9.71 -8.71
CA ALA A 24 8.85 -9.83 -9.00
C ALA A 24 9.55 -8.47 -8.83
N LYS A 25 8.88 -7.39 -9.28
CA LYS A 25 9.40 -6.03 -9.10
C LYS A 25 9.39 -5.59 -7.63
N ILE A 26 8.34 -5.93 -6.88
CA ILE A 26 8.29 -5.64 -5.45
C ILE A 26 9.39 -6.40 -4.72
N LYS A 27 9.54 -7.70 -4.96
CA LYS A 27 10.57 -8.52 -4.32
C LYS A 27 11.98 -7.97 -4.60
N ALA A 28 12.29 -7.68 -5.86
CA ALA A 28 13.58 -7.09 -6.24
C ALA A 28 13.84 -5.73 -5.57
N LEU A 29 12.80 -4.90 -5.41
CA LEU A 29 12.91 -3.63 -4.69
C LEU A 29 13.24 -3.86 -3.20
N LEU A 30 12.46 -4.70 -2.52
CA LEU A 30 12.64 -4.95 -1.08
C LEU A 30 13.99 -5.62 -0.78
N GLU A 31 14.44 -6.55 -1.62
CA GLU A 31 15.75 -7.20 -1.49
C GLU A 31 16.91 -6.20 -1.66
N ARG A 32 16.80 -5.29 -2.64
CA ARG A 32 17.83 -4.28 -2.89
C ARG A 32 17.92 -3.24 -1.78
N THR A 33 16.78 -2.80 -1.25
CA THR A 33 16.76 -1.67 -0.31
C THR A 33 16.73 -2.10 1.15
N GLY A 34 16.25 -3.31 1.44
CA GLY A 34 16.00 -3.80 2.79
C GLY A 34 14.77 -3.18 3.47
N TYR A 35 14.00 -2.36 2.76
CA TYR A 35 12.83 -1.68 3.34
C TYR A 35 11.68 -2.66 3.56
N THR A 36 10.82 -2.33 4.52
CA THR A 36 9.59 -3.08 4.79
C THR A 36 8.47 -2.65 3.86
N LEU A 37 7.52 -3.56 3.62
CA LEU A 37 6.26 -3.29 2.94
C LEU A 37 5.12 -3.86 3.77
N ASP A 38 4.28 -2.98 4.31
CA ASP A 38 3.07 -3.33 5.05
C ASP A 38 1.82 -3.03 4.23
N VAL A 39 0.86 -3.95 4.19
CA VAL A 39 -0.35 -3.86 3.37
C VAL A 39 -1.56 -4.12 4.25
N THR A 40 -2.40 -3.11 4.38
CA THR A 40 -3.69 -3.16 5.07
C THR A 40 -4.83 -2.92 4.08
N THR A 41 -6.07 -3.07 4.51
CA THR A 41 -7.27 -2.85 3.67
C THR A 41 -7.33 -1.45 3.04
N GLY A 42 -6.73 -0.44 3.67
CA GLY A 42 -6.80 0.96 3.22
C GLY A 42 -5.46 1.61 2.88
N GLN A 43 -4.33 0.94 3.11
CA GLN A 43 -3.00 1.55 2.97
C GLN A 43 -1.94 0.52 2.59
N ARG A 44 -1.03 0.92 1.71
CA ARG A 44 0.21 0.19 1.40
C ARG A 44 1.39 1.08 1.78
N LYS A 45 2.17 0.69 2.78
CA LYS A 45 3.24 1.48 3.39
C LYS A 45 4.59 0.85 3.08
N TYR A 46 5.46 1.60 2.40
CA TYR A 46 6.85 1.22 2.13
C TYR A 46 7.79 1.99 3.06
N GLY A 47 8.52 1.29 3.93
CA GLY A 47 9.42 1.86 4.93
C GLY A 47 8.72 2.61 6.07
N GLY A 48 9.40 3.62 6.61
CA GLY A 48 8.91 4.45 7.72
C GLY A 48 8.78 3.68 9.04
N PRO A 49 9.89 3.30 9.70
CA PRO A 49 11.26 3.78 9.45
C PRO A 49 12.01 3.01 8.34
N PRO A 50 13.07 3.60 7.75
CA PRO A 50 14.02 2.86 6.91
C PRO A 50 14.84 1.84 7.73
N PRO A 51 15.62 0.95 7.09
CA PRO A 51 16.54 0.07 7.80
C PRO A 51 17.60 0.84 8.58
N ASP A 52 18.02 0.32 9.74
CA ASP A 52 19.01 0.97 10.61
C ASP A 52 20.37 1.21 9.92
N SER A 53 20.74 0.36 8.95
CA SER A 53 21.94 0.53 8.12
C SER A 53 21.88 1.75 7.20
N VAL A 54 20.68 2.23 6.89
CA VAL A 54 20.44 3.39 6.04
C VAL A 54 20.27 4.65 6.89
N TYR A 55 19.47 4.58 7.95
CA TYR A 55 19.23 5.70 8.84
C TYR A 55 18.69 5.25 10.20
N SER A 56 19.41 5.61 11.26
CA SER A 56 19.06 5.32 12.66
C SER A 56 18.74 6.58 13.48
N GLY A 57 18.62 7.73 12.81
CA GLY A 57 18.36 9.02 13.45
C GLY A 57 16.87 9.27 13.74
N VAL A 58 16.56 10.50 14.15
CA VAL A 58 15.18 10.92 14.42
C VAL A 58 14.37 10.94 13.13
N GLN A 59 13.12 10.48 13.18
CA GLN A 59 12.22 10.54 12.04
C GLN A 59 12.13 11.97 11.47
N PRO A 60 12.11 12.15 10.13
CA PRO A 60 11.86 13.45 9.53
C PRO A 60 10.60 14.09 10.10
N GLY A 61 10.69 15.39 10.41
CA GLY A 61 9.57 16.15 10.97
C GLY A 61 8.50 16.49 9.94
N ILE A 62 7.49 17.24 10.41
CA ILE A 62 6.42 17.75 9.54
C ILE A 62 7.01 18.72 8.51
N GLY A 63 6.57 18.61 7.26
CA GLY A 63 7.01 19.46 6.15
C GLY A 63 8.05 18.80 5.25
N THR A 64 8.43 17.55 5.54
CA THR A 64 9.25 16.71 4.65
C THR A 64 8.42 15.73 3.81
N GLU A 65 7.09 15.79 3.92
CA GLU A 65 6.16 14.96 3.15
C GLU A 65 5.64 15.66 1.89
N VAL A 66 5.33 14.87 0.87
CA VAL A 66 4.68 15.35 -0.36
C VAL A 66 3.38 14.59 -0.60
N PHE A 67 2.34 15.31 -1.06
CA PHE A 67 1.08 14.69 -1.46
C PHE A 67 1.09 14.38 -2.96
N VAL A 68 0.94 13.10 -3.30
CA VAL A 68 0.82 12.66 -4.69
C VAL A 68 -0.64 12.28 -4.96
N GLY A 69 -1.38 13.21 -5.57
CA GLY A 69 -2.76 13.00 -5.98
C GLY A 69 -2.89 12.42 -7.39
N LYS A 70 -4.12 12.05 -7.76
CA LYS A 70 -4.48 11.61 -9.13
C LYS A 70 -3.72 10.37 -9.62
N ILE A 71 -3.43 9.42 -8.72
CA ILE A 71 -2.88 8.11 -9.08
C ILE A 71 -3.96 7.31 -9.83
N PRO A 72 -3.66 6.76 -11.02
CA PRO A 72 -4.61 6.01 -11.84
C PRO A 72 -4.99 4.64 -11.27
#